data_AF-A0A3R7A675-F1
#
_entry.id   AF-A0A3R7A675-F1
#
_cell.length_a   1.000
_cell.length_b   1.000
_cell.length_c   1.000
_cell.angle_alpha   90.00
_cell.angle_beta   90.00
_cell.angle_gamma   90.00
#
_symmetry.space_group_name_H-M   'P 1'
#
loop_
_entity.id
_entity.type
_entity.pdbx_description
1 polymer ?
#
loop_
_entity_poly.entity_id
_entity_poly.type
_entity_poly.pdbx_seq_one_letter_code
_entity_poly.pdbx_strand_id
1 'polypeptide(L)'
;MDSRSNDGSKLASVGASPDFLLTVWNWRDEQTILRCKAFGQEVFNVQFAPNDGGFLTTSGTGHIRFWKMASTFTGLKLQGDIAKFGKSELSDIEAFCVLPDKKVLSSTERGALLLWDGNFIKCEIVTYNRQRAHKGPIHVVQYEPEWNQILTAGMSQSIRGTTHGKTIARHTGSDGMMKWWHFPEIDQADVKEDDSVAEVIPKDEFCYEPVGFKTFADNECVRHLSWRWDSTALLVTCANGVIGYFWPLAIDTERATYELELPTKTFVFRRVRKLNTEELVALASDSSVDAVKPTSYNPTPVSTAISFGEVEVGLGLSPPVLAAMYCCSSVNCFLVSVGGIHAGALYKCDWSSPFPLGAYPDDALGAAQTLTLSHSKKYVLAGNVNGKVHLRSRALPQQFDFVLSEAKRTYQVAHDRMAAQNDVRAADEPVASVYMTNPVYVGAKAYVAFMESYRIVDPETHHGVVRLLEACEPTAFPRITAVSVDPNAPDDRPRVKEAADITHKEAYTIQDAKLKLEADIRANSALAKKARQAAP
;
A
#
# COMPACT_ATOMS: atom_id res chain seq x y z
N MET A 1 19.51 16.08 13.97
CA MET A 1 20.18 15.42 12.82
C MET A 1 21.07 14.31 13.34
N ASP A 2 21.14 13.19 12.65
CA ASP A 2 21.89 12.01 13.06
C ASP A 2 22.62 11.32 11.89
N SER A 3 23.73 10.65 12.20
CA SER A 3 24.53 9.87 11.23
C SER A 3 25.05 8.61 11.89
N ARG A 4 25.07 7.51 11.15
CA ARG A 4 25.57 6.21 11.61
C ARG A 4 26.95 5.94 11.04
N SER A 5 27.83 5.32 11.84
CA SER A 5 29.09 4.80 11.33
C SER A 5 28.84 3.61 10.39
N ASN A 6 29.78 3.36 9.47
CA ASN A 6 29.63 2.31 8.45
C ASN A 6 29.51 0.89 9.04
N ASP A 7 30.13 0.64 10.20
CA ASP A 7 30.00 -0.61 10.95
C ASP A 7 28.66 -0.74 11.73
N GLY A 8 27.82 0.31 11.71
CA GLY A 8 26.56 0.39 12.44
C GLY A 8 26.71 0.33 13.97
N SER A 9 27.92 0.51 14.51
CA SER A 9 28.17 0.45 15.96
C SER A 9 27.91 1.80 16.65
N LYS A 10 28.12 2.91 15.94
CA LYS A 10 28.03 4.26 16.48
C LYS A 10 26.96 5.07 15.78
N LEU A 11 26.33 5.94 16.56
CA LEU A 11 25.44 7.00 16.08
C LEU A 11 26.04 8.34 16.53
N ALA A 12 26.00 9.34 15.67
CA ALA A 12 26.31 10.71 16.02
C ALA A 12 25.02 11.52 15.88
N SER A 13 24.75 12.39 16.84
CA SER A 13 23.58 13.27 16.81
C SER A 13 23.99 14.67 17.21
N VAL A 14 23.40 15.67 16.57
CA VAL A 14 23.55 17.08 16.97
C VAL A 14 22.21 17.62 17.48
N GLY A 15 22.25 18.20 18.68
CA GLY A 15 21.11 18.88 19.30
C GLY A 15 20.83 20.24 18.67
N ALA A 16 19.61 20.74 18.85
CA ALA A 16 19.21 22.05 18.38
C ALA A 16 19.62 23.18 19.36
N SER A 17 19.18 24.39 19.06
CA SER A 17 19.32 25.56 19.94
C SER A 17 18.79 25.24 21.35
N PRO A 18 19.46 25.72 22.42
CA PRO A 18 20.56 26.69 22.43
C PRO A 18 21.97 26.08 22.48
N ASP A 19 22.10 24.77 22.70
CA ASP A 19 23.38 24.18 23.12
C ASP A 19 24.20 23.57 21.98
N PHE A 20 23.56 23.18 20.86
CA PHE A 20 24.22 22.59 19.68
C PHE A 20 25.22 21.48 20.04
N LEU A 21 24.81 20.56 20.90
CA LEU A 21 25.67 19.49 21.40
C LEU A 21 25.81 18.37 20.37
N LEU A 22 27.05 18.03 20.03
CA LEU A 22 27.39 16.80 19.32
C LEU A 22 27.56 15.69 20.35
N THR A 23 26.78 14.63 20.19
CA THR A 23 26.85 13.43 21.00
C THR A 23 27.13 12.22 20.10
N VAL A 24 28.13 11.44 20.46
CA VAL A 24 28.45 10.15 19.84
C VAL A 24 28.00 9.04 20.79
N TRP A 25 27.24 8.10 20.27
CA TRP A 25 26.60 7.01 21.00
C TRP A 25 27.15 5.67 20.51
N ASN A 26 27.23 4.71 21.41
CA ASN A 26 27.19 3.30 21.07
C ASN A 26 25.71 2.96 20.92
N TRP A 27 25.28 2.80 19.68
CA TRP A 27 23.86 2.63 19.37
C TRP A 27 23.32 1.30 19.89
N ARG A 28 24.13 0.23 19.83
CA ARG A 28 23.70 -1.11 20.22
C ARG A 28 23.53 -1.25 21.72
N ASP A 29 24.37 -0.56 22.49
CA ASP A 29 24.36 -0.61 23.95
C ASP A 29 23.61 0.58 24.57
N GLU A 30 23.01 1.45 23.75
CA GLU A 30 22.27 2.66 24.17
C GLU A 30 23.09 3.62 25.07
N GLN A 31 24.42 3.63 24.91
CA GLN A 31 25.33 4.39 25.76
C GLN A 31 25.94 5.59 25.05
N THR A 32 26.04 6.72 25.75
CA THR A 32 26.83 7.86 25.26
C THR A 32 28.33 7.56 25.39
N ILE A 33 29.08 7.66 24.28
CA ILE A 33 30.54 7.53 24.25
C ILE A 33 31.19 8.88 24.53
N LEU A 34 30.81 9.91 23.77
CA LEU A 34 31.38 11.26 23.86
C LEU A 34 30.29 12.30 23.69
N ARG A 35 30.45 13.45 24.35
CA ARG A 35 29.58 14.61 24.18
C ARG A 35 30.39 15.89 24.29
N CYS A 36 30.17 16.83 23.37
CA CYS A 36 30.73 18.18 23.45
C CYS A 36 29.86 19.18 22.68
N LYS A 37 30.12 20.48 22.86
CA LYS A 37 29.49 21.53 22.05
C LYS A 37 30.07 21.49 20.63
N ALA A 38 29.24 21.30 19.61
CA ALA A 38 29.70 21.27 18.22
C ALA A 38 30.06 22.67 17.73
N PHE A 39 29.18 23.66 17.94
CA PHE A 39 29.44 25.04 17.54
C PHE A 39 28.66 26.06 18.38
N GLY A 40 28.93 27.36 18.16
CA GLY A 40 28.23 28.45 18.83
C GLY A 40 26.93 28.89 18.15
N GLN A 41 26.65 28.37 16.96
CA GLN A 41 25.49 28.68 16.13
C GLN A 41 24.87 27.38 15.59
N GLU A 42 23.87 27.51 14.72
CA GLU A 42 23.13 26.39 14.14
C GLU A 42 24.03 25.43 13.39
N VAL A 43 23.87 24.14 13.68
CA VAL A 43 24.57 23.03 13.03
C VAL A 43 23.52 22.25 12.24
N PHE A 44 23.66 22.24 10.93
CA PHE A 44 22.70 21.66 10.01
C PHE A 44 22.98 20.19 9.75
N ASN A 45 24.24 19.75 9.77
CA ASN A 45 24.61 18.38 9.41
C ASN A 45 25.70 17.80 10.30
N VAL A 46 25.70 16.46 10.39
CA VAL A 46 26.77 15.65 10.96
C VAL A 46 26.93 14.39 10.11
N GLN A 47 28.16 13.99 9.81
CA GLN A 47 28.44 12.75 9.07
C GLN A 47 29.73 12.08 9.57
N PHE A 48 29.72 10.75 9.71
CA PHE A 48 30.95 9.96 9.87
C PHE A 48 31.71 9.83 8.56
N ALA A 49 33.04 9.69 8.62
CA ALA A 49 33.79 9.23 7.46
C ALA A 49 33.42 7.78 7.09
N PRO A 50 33.27 7.43 5.80
CA PRO A 50 32.82 6.11 5.38
C PRO A 50 33.70 4.95 5.89
N ASN A 51 35.01 5.18 5.99
CA ASN A 51 35.99 4.15 6.35
C ASN A 51 36.64 4.38 7.73
N ASP A 52 36.24 5.44 8.45
CA ASP A 52 36.82 5.79 9.74
C ASP A 52 35.74 6.24 10.71
N GLY A 53 35.27 5.30 11.54
CA GLY A 53 34.31 5.58 12.59
C GLY A 53 34.85 6.50 13.70
N GLY A 54 36.13 6.88 13.66
CA GLY A 54 36.79 7.86 14.53
C GLY A 54 36.76 9.30 14.00
N PHE A 55 36.35 9.52 12.76
CA PHE A 55 36.30 10.84 12.14
C PHE A 55 34.86 11.26 11.84
N LEU A 56 34.52 12.51 12.17
CA LEU A 56 33.23 13.09 11.85
C LEU A 56 33.40 14.49 11.29
N THR A 57 32.43 14.93 10.53
CA THR A 57 32.33 16.31 10.05
C THR A 57 30.99 16.88 10.48
N THR A 58 30.97 18.14 10.90
CA THR A 58 29.74 18.90 11.15
C THR A 58 29.75 20.20 10.37
N SER A 59 28.60 20.66 9.89
CA SER A 59 28.50 21.92 9.17
C SER A 59 27.26 22.71 9.59
N GLY A 60 27.27 24.02 9.37
CA GLY A 60 26.14 24.89 9.64
C GLY A 60 26.41 26.34 9.26
N THR A 61 25.79 27.27 10.00
CA THR A 61 25.94 28.72 9.75
C THR A 61 27.41 29.13 9.88
N GLY A 62 27.98 29.62 8.78
CA GLY A 62 29.36 30.11 8.67
C GLY A 62 30.45 29.12 9.09
N HIS A 63 30.21 27.81 9.12
CA HIS A 63 31.22 26.87 9.57
C HIS A 63 31.10 25.45 9.00
N ILE A 64 32.27 24.82 8.94
CA ILE A 64 32.45 23.37 8.88
C ILE A 64 33.56 22.99 9.86
N ARG A 65 33.37 21.89 10.58
CA ARG A 65 34.25 21.40 11.63
C ARG A 65 34.56 19.93 11.43
N PHE A 66 35.83 19.59 11.60
CA PHE A 66 36.33 18.23 11.51
C PHE A 66 36.63 17.71 12.90
N TRP A 67 36.11 16.54 13.22
CA TRP A 67 36.19 15.93 14.54
C TRP A 67 36.97 14.63 14.47
N LYS A 68 37.84 14.43 15.45
CA LYS A 68 38.58 13.19 15.66
C LYS A 68 38.33 12.66 17.06
N MET A 69 37.96 11.40 17.16
CA MET A 69 37.99 10.65 18.41
C MET A 69 39.44 10.26 18.71
N ALA A 70 40.04 10.90 19.70
CA ALA A 70 41.43 10.72 20.06
C ALA A 70 41.57 10.28 21.52
N SER A 71 42.38 9.26 21.76
CA SER A 71 42.78 8.86 23.11
C SER A 71 43.77 9.88 23.66
N THR A 72 43.40 10.53 24.75
CA THR A 72 44.27 11.45 25.50
C THR A 72 44.71 10.82 26.81
N PHE A 73 45.68 11.42 27.51
CA PHE A 73 46.08 10.99 28.85
C PHE A 73 44.88 10.92 29.83
N THR A 74 43.86 11.74 29.61
CA THR A 74 42.63 11.79 30.42
C THR A 74 41.48 10.93 29.88
N GLY A 75 41.75 10.05 28.90
CA GLY A 75 40.74 9.21 28.25
C GLY A 75 40.37 9.66 26.84
N LEU A 76 39.38 8.98 26.24
CA LEU A 76 38.89 9.27 24.90
C LEU A 76 38.20 10.65 24.88
N LYS A 77 38.52 11.48 23.88
CA LYS A 77 37.93 12.81 23.69
C LYS A 77 37.59 13.07 22.24
N LEU A 78 36.61 13.94 22.03
CA LEU A 78 36.31 14.50 20.71
C LEU A 78 37.15 15.78 20.53
N GLN A 79 38.09 15.75 19.60
CA GLN A 79 38.91 16.90 19.22
C GLN A 79 38.33 17.49 17.94
N GLY A 80 37.89 18.75 17.98
CA GLY A 80 37.27 19.44 16.85
C GLY A 80 38.12 20.59 16.37
N ASP A 81 38.44 20.59 15.08
CA ASP A 81 39.11 21.69 14.39
C ASP A 81 38.11 22.43 13.49
N ILE A 82 38.10 23.75 13.58
CA ILE A 82 37.31 24.59 12.68
C ILE A 82 38.06 24.78 11.37
N ALA A 83 37.38 24.52 10.26
CA ALA A 83 37.92 24.74 8.95
C ALA A 83 38.10 26.24 8.66
N LYS A 84 39.06 26.57 7.80
CA LYS A 84 39.38 27.94 7.42
C LYS A 84 39.08 28.13 5.94
N PHE A 85 38.15 29.05 5.65
CA PHE A 85 37.78 29.41 4.28
C PHE A 85 38.92 30.11 3.52
N GLY A 86 39.87 30.73 4.22
CA GLY A 86 41.06 31.30 3.61
C GLY A 86 40.73 32.42 2.61
N LYS A 87 40.98 32.18 1.31
CA LYS A 87 40.67 33.12 0.22
C LYS A 87 39.19 33.08 -0.18
N SER A 88 38.49 31.98 0.08
CA SER A 88 37.06 31.87 -0.20
C SER A 88 36.26 32.68 0.82
N GLU A 89 35.12 33.21 0.38
CA GLU A 89 34.23 33.94 1.27
C GLU A 89 33.58 33.00 2.29
N LEU A 90 33.32 33.52 3.49
CA LEU A 90 32.53 32.81 4.49
C LEU A 90 31.14 32.50 3.92
N SER A 91 30.69 31.27 4.07
CA SER A 91 29.36 30.84 3.60
C SER A 91 28.77 29.80 4.54
N ASP A 92 27.45 29.76 4.57
CA ASP A 92 26.70 28.71 5.26
C ASP A 92 26.80 27.39 4.48
N ILE A 93 27.08 26.31 5.22
CA ILE A 93 27.28 24.99 4.62
C ILE A 93 26.09 24.10 4.95
N GLU A 94 25.12 24.11 4.04
CA GLU A 94 23.86 23.37 4.15
C GLU A 94 23.96 21.90 3.75
N ALA A 95 24.98 21.52 2.97
CA ALA A 95 25.21 20.13 2.59
C ALA A 95 26.70 19.85 2.40
N PHE A 96 27.12 18.62 2.69
CA PHE A 96 28.45 18.12 2.37
C PHE A 96 28.42 16.59 2.30
N CYS A 97 29.44 16.01 1.67
CA CYS A 97 29.74 14.60 1.81
C CYS A 97 31.20 14.38 2.21
N VAL A 98 31.45 13.38 3.07
CA VAL A 98 32.80 12.94 3.41
C VAL A 98 33.26 11.86 2.42
N LEU A 99 34.42 12.08 1.80
CA LEU A 99 35.03 11.19 0.83
C LEU A 99 35.82 10.06 1.53
N PRO A 100 36.13 8.94 0.83
CA PRO A 100 36.83 7.78 1.41
C PRO A 100 38.19 8.09 2.04
N ASP A 101 38.87 9.12 1.54
CA ASP A 101 40.18 9.59 1.99
C ASP A 101 40.11 10.67 3.09
N LYS A 102 38.89 10.94 3.61
CA LYS A 102 38.56 11.96 4.62
C LYS A 102 38.60 13.40 4.11
N LYS A 103 38.83 13.63 2.81
CA LYS A 103 38.46 14.92 2.22
C LYS A 103 36.96 15.12 2.33
N VAL A 104 36.53 16.37 2.25
CA VAL A 104 35.11 16.70 2.30
C VAL A 104 34.77 17.57 1.11
N LEU A 105 33.67 17.27 0.44
CA LEU A 105 33.10 18.16 -0.56
C LEU A 105 31.89 18.85 0.07
N SER A 106 31.94 20.17 0.23
CA SER A 106 30.84 20.95 0.79
C SER A 106 30.17 21.82 -0.26
N SER A 107 28.90 22.15 -0.04
CA SER A 107 28.20 23.20 -0.78
C SER A 107 28.38 24.58 -0.15
N THR A 108 27.95 25.59 -0.91
CA THR A 108 27.78 26.97 -0.45
C THR A 108 26.39 27.47 -0.84
N GLU A 109 25.91 28.50 -0.17
CA GLU A 109 24.65 29.21 -0.50
C GLU A 109 24.66 29.84 -1.91
N ARG A 110 25.85 29.96 -2.50
CA ARG A 110 26.10 30.62 -3.77
C ARG A 110 26.27 29.68 -4.95
N GLY A 111 26.12 28.37 -4.71
CA GLY A 111 26.19 27.32 -5.73
C GLY A 111 27.59 26.86 -6.08
N ALA A 112 28.59 27.26 -5.31
CA ALA A 112 29.94 26.71 -5.40
C ALA A 112 30.09 25.42 -4.58
N LEU A 113 30.98 24.55 -5.03
CA LEU A 113 31.41 23.35 -4.31
C LEU A 113 32.85 23.56 -3.82
N LEU A 114 33.10 23.28 -2.55
CA LEU A 114 34.42 23.47 -1.93
C LEU A 114 34.98 22.09 -1.58
N LEU A 115 36.14 21.76 -2.13
CA LEU A 115 36.89 20.56 -1.76
C LEU A 115 37.85 20.88 -0.63
N TRP A 116 37.62 20.27 0.52
CA TRP A 116 38.41 20.42 1.73
C TRP A 116 39.40 19.28 1.85
N ASP A 117 40.66 19.63 2.11
CA ASP A 117 41.71 18.69 2.48
C ASP A 117 42.28 19.10 3.85
N GLY A 118 41.94 18.31 4.87
CA GLY A 118 42.11 18.71 6.26
C GLY A 118 41.32 19.99 6.57
N ASN A 119 41.96 20.95 7.26
CA ASN A 119 41.30 22.16 7.76
C ASN A 119 41.23 23.31 6.73
N PHE A 120 41.64 23.08 5.49
CA PHE A 120 41.76 24.11 4.45
C PHE A 120 41.02 23.70 3.17
N ILE A 121 40.55 24.70 2.43
CA ILE A 121 40.03 24.50 1.09
C ILE A 121 41.20 24.19 0.17
N LYS A 122 41.20 23.01 -0.45
CA LYS A 122 42.14 22.62 -1.50
C LYS A 122 41.82 23.40 -2.78
N CYS A 123 40.56 23.40 -3.18
CA CYS A 123 40.08 24.14 -4.34
C CYS A 123 38.56 24.36 -4.30
N GLU A 124 38.09 25.38 -5.01
CA GLU A 124 36.69 25.51 -5.40
C GLU A 124 36.45 24.79 -6.73
N ILE A 125 35.47 23.89 -6.79
CA ILE A 125 35.11 23.17 -8.00
C ILE A 125 34.19 24.04 -8.85
N VAL A 126 34.63 24.30 -10.08
CA VAL A 126 33.88 25.03 -11.10
C VAL A 126 33.64 24.14 -12.32
N THR A 127 32.58 24.41 -13.06
CA THR A 127 32.28 23.73 -14.34
C THR A 127 32.90 24.50 -15.52
N TYR A 128 32.51 24.11 -16.74
CA TYR A 128 32.89 24.78 -17.98
C TYR A 128 32.77 26.32 -17.89
N ASN A 129 33.75 27.03 -18.47
CA ASN A 129 33.86 28.49 -18.43
C ASN A 129 33.93 29.09 -17.01
N ARG A 130 34.47 28.35 -16.04
CA ARG A 130 34.62 28.77 -14.63
C ARG A 130 33.29 29.20 -14.01
N GLN A 131 32.20 28.54 -14.41
CA GLN A 131 30.89 28.73 -13.81
C GLN A 131 30.79 27.91 -12.53
N ARG A 132 30.01 28.39 -11.57
CA ARG A 132 29.71 27.62 -10.37
C ARG A 132 28.91 26.36 -10.73
N ALA A 133 29.03 25.33 -9.89
CA ALA A 133 28.29 24.09 -10.04
C ALA A 133 26.78 24.34 -10.19
N HIS A 134 26.25 25.25 -9.39
CA HIS A 134 24.85 25.66 -9.42
C HIS A 134 24.71 27.18 -9.39
N LYS A 135 23.54 27.71 -9.77
CA LYS A 135 23.25 29.16 -9.79
C LYS A 135 22.77 29.71 -8.43
N GLY A 136 22.75 28.89 -7.39
CA GLY A 136 22.33 29.25 -6.02
C GLY A 136 22.49 28.07 -5.06
N PRO A 137 21.80 28.08 -3.90
CA PRO A 137 22.09 27.15 -2.81
C PRO A 137 21.97 25.68 -3.22
N ILE A 138 22.98 24.89 -2.83
CA ILE A 138 23.00 23.44 -3.04
C ILE A 138 22.68 22.78 -1.69
N HIS A 139 21.55 22.09 -1.64
CA HIS A 139 21.05 21.45 -0.41
C HIS A 139 21.34 19.95 -0.36
N VAL A 140 21.80 19.37 -1.46
CA VAL A 140 22.16 17.96 -1.53
C VAL A 140 23.56 17.84 -2.09
N VAL A 141 24.43 17.16 -1.34
CA VAL A 141 25.74 16.70 -1.79
C VAL A 141 25.89 15.27 -1.24
N GLN A 142 25.84 14.27 -2.12
CA GLN A 142 25.82 12.86 -1.72
C GLN A 142 26.87 12.07 -2.49
N TYR A 143 27.72 11.35 -1.77
CA TYR A 143 28.71 10.45 -2.35
C TYR A 143 28.12 9.03 -2.47
N GLU A 144 28.17 8.47 -3.67
CA GLU A 144 27.70 7.14 -4.02
C GLU A 144 28.90 6.23 -4.36
N PRO A 145 29.43 5.45 -3.40
CA PRO A 145 30.63 4.65 -3.63
C PRO A 145 30.43 3.54 -4.68
N GLU A 146 29.23 2.95 -4.73
CA GLU A 146 28.89 1.87 -5.68
C GLU A 146 29.02 2.31 -7.14
N TRP A 147 28.74 3.58 -7.43
CA TRP A 147 28.74 4.15 -8.77
C TRP A 147 29.92 5.07 -9.05
N ASN A 148 30.79 5.24 -8.06
CA ASN A 148 31.92 6.15 -8.06
C ASN A 148 31.53 7.59 -8.48
N GLN A 149 30.42 8.06 -7.92
CA GLN A 149 29.78 9.31 -8.32
C GLN A 149 29.43 10.17 -7.11
N ILE A 150 29.33 11.47 -7.35
CA ILE A 150 28.78 12.42 -6.39
C ILE A 150 27.55 13.06 -7.04
N LEU A 151 26.45 13.14 -6.31
CA LEU A 151 25.25 13.86 -6.72
C LEU A 151 25.21 15.22 -6.03
N THR A 152 24.97 16.28 -6.79
CA THR A 152 24.63 17.60 -6.24
C THR A 152 23.29 18.09 -6.78
N ALA A 153 22.47 18.68 -5.93
CA ALA A 153 21.20 19.25 -6.34
C ALA A 153 20.93 20.62 -5.69
N GLY A 154 20.53 21.58 -6.53
CA GLY A 154 20.05 22.89 -6.12
C GLY A 154 18.54 22.92 -5.88
N MET A 155 18.05 23.83 -5.04
CA MET A 155 16.61 23.95 -4.79
C MET A 155 15.89 24.67 -5.94
N SER A 156 14.77 24.09 -6.39
CA SER A 156 13.76 24.83 -7.14
C SER A 156 12.64 25.26 -6.18
N GLN A 157 12.44 26.57 -6.02
CA GLN A 157 11.27 27.07 -5.29
C GLN A 157 10.09 27.13 -6.25
N SER A 158 9.02 26.36 -6.00
CA SER A 158 7.79 26.48 -6.80
C SER A 158 6.98 27.69 -6.31
N ILE A 159 6.97 28.77 -7.08
CA ILE A 159 6.11 29.94 -6.85
C ILE A 159 4.85 29.77 -7.70
N ARG A 160 3.68 29.79 -7.05
CA ARG A 160 2.38 29.83 -7.73
C ARG A 160 2.09 31.25 -8.17
N GLY A 161 1.96 31.48 -9.47
CA GLY A 161 1.52 32.75 -10.05
C GLY A 161 0.28 32.55 -10.92
N THR A 162 -0.73 33.39 -10.75
CA THR A 162 -1.91 33.38 -11.63
C THR A 162 -1.69 34.38 -12.75
N THR A 163 -1.77 33.95 -14.01
CA THR A 163 -1.77 34.87 -15.16
C THR A 163 -2.88 34.47 -16.12
N HIS A 164 -3.76 35.40 -16.49
CA HIS A 164 -4.93 35.16 -17.36
C HIS A 164 -5.88 34.05 -16.85
N GLY A 165 -6.14 33.98 -15.54
CA GLY A 165 -7.04 32.99 -14.96
C GLY A 165 -6.52 31.55 -14.94
N LYS A 166 -5.28 31.31 -15.41
CA LYS A 166 -4.58 30.02 -15.26
C LYS A 166 -3.56 30.12 -14.13
N THR A 167 -3.57 29.13 -13.24
CA THR A 167 -2.54 28.97 -12.20
C THR A 167 -1.30 28.37 -12.87
N ILE A 168 -0.22 29.13 -12.93
CA ILE A 168 1.08 28.66 -13.40
C ILE A 168 1.94 28.44 -12.15
N ALA A 169 2.35 27.20 -11.91
CA ALA A 169 3.47 26.95 -11.02
C ALA A 169 4.75 27.30 -11.82
N ARG A 170 5.42 28.40 -11.47
CA ARG A 170 6.77 28.66 -11.96
C ARG A 170 7.74 28.26 -10.87
N HIS A 171 8.59 27.28 -11.18
CA HIS A 171 9.76 27.02 -10.35
C HIS A 171 10.74 28.19 -10.56
N THR A 172 10.82 29.08 -9.58
CA THR A 172 11.84 30.14 -9.51
C THR A 172 12.73 29.88 -8.29
N GLY A 173 13.55 28.83 -8.40
CA GLY A 173 14.78 28.64 -7.63
C GLY A 173 15.91 28.31 -8.61
N SER A 174 17.14 28.66 -8.28
CA SER A 174 18.14 29.21 -9.21
C SER A 174 18.62 28.33 -10.38
N ASP A 175 18.47 27.01 -10.34
CA ASP A 175 18.67 26.18 -11.54
C ASP A 175 17.84 24.89 -11.62
N GLY A 176 17.34 24.33 -10.50
CA GLY A 176 16.57 23.08 -10.52
C GLY A 176 17.36 21.88 -11.06
N MET A 177 18.69 22.00 -11.12
CA MET A 177 19.57 21.02 -11.73
C MET A 177 20.00 19.99 -10.71
N MET A 178 20.05 18.75 -11.15
CA MET A 178 20.79 17.66 -10.53
C MET A 178 22.02 17.40 -11.39
N LYS A 179 23.20 17.36 -10.76
CA LYS A 179 24.47 17.10 -11.46
C LYS A 179 25.15 15.89 -10.85
N TRP A 180 25.68 15.03 -11.72
CA TRP A 180 26.51 13.89 -11.34
C TRP A 180 27.95 14.18 -11.67
N TRP A 181 28.81 14.03 -10.69
CA TRP A 181 30.25 14.24 -10.80
C TRP A 181 30.95 12.90 -10.74
N HIS A 182 32.00 12.74 -11.52
CA HIS A 182 32.86 11.58 -11.41
C HIS A 182 33.75 11.74 -10.17
N PHE A 183 33.63 10.84 -9.19
CA PHE A 183 34.34 10.95 -7.92
C PHE A 183 35.85 11.13 -8.07
N PRO A 184 36.57 10.33 -8.89
CA PRO A 184 38.01 10.46 -9.04
C PRO A 184 38.46 11.83 -9.53
N GLU A 185 37.65 12.49 -10.37
CA GLU A 185 37.99 13.82 -10.89
C GLU A 185 37.85 14.90 -9.81
N ILE A 186 36.84 14.79 -8.94
CA ILE A 186 36.70 15.68 -7.79
C ILE A 186 37.82 15.41 -6.78
N ASP A 187 38.08 14.15 -6.44
CA ASP A 187 39.08 13.79 -5.43
C ASP A 187 40.51 14.22 -5.81
N GLN A 188 40.84 14.08 -7.10
CA GLN A 188 42.13 14.45 -7.67
C GLN A 188 42.16 15.89 -8.19
N ALA A 189 41.06 16.64 -8.07
CA ALA A 189 40.99 18.02 -8.52
C ALA A 189 42.12 18.83 -7.88
N ASP A 190 42.86 19.55 -8.73
CA ASP A 190 44.00 20.36 -8.31
C ASP A 190 44.00 21.67 -9.08
N VAL A 191 44.70 22.65 -8.53
CA VAL A 191 44.68 24.03 -8.99
C VAL A 191 45.95 24.33 -9.78
N LYS A 192 45.83 25.04 -10.89
CA LYS A 192 47.00 25.55 -11.64
C LYS A 192 47.71 26.62 -10.81
N GLU A 193 49.00 26.83 -11.05
CA GLU A 193 49.77 27.87 -10.34
C GLU A 193 49.02 29.23 -10.37
N ASP A 194 48.96 29.90 -9.21
CA ASP A 194 48.24 31.15 -8.93
C ASP A 194 46.70 31.15 -9.03
N ASP A 195 46.07 30.00 -9.27
CA ASP A 195 44.61 29.88 -9.26
C ASP A 195 44.07 29.46 -7.87
N SER A 196 42.74 29.44 -7.70
CA SER A 196 42.04 28.92 -6.51
C SER A 196 40.89 27.97 -6.86
N VAL A 197 40.60 27.81 -8.16
CA VAL A 197 39.52 26.98 -8.66
C VAL A 197 40.07 25.81 -9.48
N ALA A 198 39.38 24.66 -9.42
CA ALA A 198 39.64 23.51 -10.26
C ALA A 198 38.42 23.27 -11.17
N GLU A 199 38.66 23.18 -12.47
CA GLU A 199 37.60 22.92 -13.45
C GLU A 199 37.33 21.42 -13.55
N VAL A 200 36.12 20.99 -13.18
CA VAL A 200 35.66 19.61 -13.28
C VAL A 200 34.35 19.58 -14.05
N ILE A 201 34.27 18.70 -15.04
CA ILE A 201 33.09 18.60 -15.90
C ILE A 201 32.16 17.56 -15.26
N PRO A 202 30.91 17.91 -14.94
CA PRO A 202 29.95 16.92 -14.48
C PRO A 202 29.69 15.89 -15.58
N LYS A 203 29.62 14.62 -15.19
CA LYS A 203 29.35 13.49 -16.06
C LYS A 203 27.98 13.60 -16.72
N ASP A 204 26.99 14.04 -15.94
CA ASP A 204 25.63 14.21 -16.39
C ASP A 204 24.98 15.39 -15.65
N GLU A 205 24.07 16.08 -16.34
CA GLU A 205 23.30 17.19 -15.79
C GLU A 205 21.83 17.06 -16.23
N PHE A 206 20.92 17.02 -15.25
CA PHE A 206 19.48 16.96 -15.51
C PHE A 206 18.76 18.12 -14.86
N CYS A 207 17.92 18.83 -15.61
CA CYS A 207 16.94 19.72 -15.01
C CYS A 207 15.79 18.86 -14.46
N TYR A 208 15.61 18.83 -13.14
CA TYR A 208 14.46 18.17 -12.53
C TYR A 208 13.28 19.15 -12.53
N GLU A 209 12.72 19.41 -13.71
CA GLU A 209 11.46 20.12 -13.86
C GLU A 209 10.30 19.10 -13.87
N PRO A 210 9.29 19.26 -12.99
CA PRO A 210 8.08 18.45 -13.12
C PRO A 210 7.48 18.69 -14.50
N VAL A 211 7.18 17.62 -15.25
CA VAL A 211 6.64 17.76 -16.61
C VAL A 211 5.25 18.43 -16.61
N GLY A 212 4.54 18.35 -15.48
CA GLY A 212 3.29 19.03 -15.25
C GLY A 212 2.66 18.61 -13.93
N PHE A 213 1.50 19.18 -13.61
CA PHE A 213 0.71 18.81 -12.44
C PHE A 213 -0.74 18.59 -12.85
N LYS A 214 -1.53 17.92 -12.02
CA LYS A 214 -2.97 17.77 -12.25
C LYS A 214 -3.72 18.08 -10.96
N THR A 215 -4.66 19.00 -11.02
CA THR A 215 -5.56 19.28 -9.90
C THR A 215 -6.77 18.36 -9.98
N PHE A 216 -7.15 17.76 -8.87
CA PHE A 216 -8.41 17.03 -8.76
C PHE A 216 -9.51 18.00 -8.31
N ALA A 217 -10.77 17.67 -8.64
CA ALA A 217 -11.92 18.48 -8.26
C ALA A 217 -11.89 18.79 -6.75
N ASP A 218 -12.32 20.01 -6.39
CA ASP A 218 -12.37 20.53 -5.02
C ASP A 218 -11.01 20.70 -4.30
N ASN A 219 -9.88 20.62 -5.05
CA ASN A 219 -8.52 20.79 -4.51
C ASN A 219 -8.19 19.82 -3.36
N GLU A 220 -8.74 18.61 -3.47
CA GLU A 220 -8.66 17.56 -2.47
C GLU A 220 -7.25 16.98 -2.33
N CYS A 221 -6.88 16.62 -1.10
CA CYS A 221 -5.56 16.07 -0.82
C CYS A 221 -5.40 14.66 -1.39
N VAL A 222 -4.33 14.42 -2.14
CA VAL A 222 -3.92 13.08 -2.56
C VAL A 222 -3.38 12.30 -1.36
N ARG A 223 -3.93 11.11 -1.09
CA ARG A 223 -3.49 10.21 0.00
C ARG A 223 -2.54 9.12 -0.46
N HIS A 224 -2.75 8.56 -1.64
CA HIS A 224 -1.98 7.41 -2.12
C HIS A 224 -1.89 7.41 -3.66
N LEU A 225 -0.77 6.91 -4.16
CA LEU A 225 -0.46 6.80 -5.58
C LEU A 225 -0.02 5.37 -5.89
N SER A 226 -0.46 4.83 -7.03
CA SER A 226 -0.02 3.51 -7.48
C SER A 226 0.07 3.46 -9.00
N TRP A 227 1.27 3.10 -9.49
CA TRP A 227 1.47 2.78 -10.89
C TRP A 227 0.78 1.47 -11.26
N ARG A 228 0.18 1.44 -12.44
CA ARG A 228 -0.16 0.18 -13.09
C ARG A 228 1.13 -0.54 -13.47
N TRP A 229 1.10 -1.86 -13.42
CA TRP A 229 2.27 -2.71 -13.61
C TRP A 229 2.91 -2.62 -15.01
N ASP A 230 2.23 -2.00 -15.98
CA ASP A 230 2.70 -1.72 -17.34
C ASP A 230 3.09 -0.25 -17.57
N SER A 231 3.09 0.58 -16.51
CA SER A 231 3.46 2.00 -16.56
C SER A 231 2.58 2.89 -17.44
N THR A 232 1.41 2.41 -17.88
CA THR A 232 0.53 3.17 -18.79
C THR A 232 -0.55 3.98 -18.07
N ALA A 233 -0.76 3.72 -16.77
CA ALA A 233 -1.77 4.39 -15.98
C ALA A 233 -1.29 4.59 -14.53
N LEU A 234 -1.71 5.69 -13.93
CA LEU A 234 -1.50 5.98 -12.51
C LEU A 234 -2.86 6.03 -11.80
N LEU A 235 -2.95 5.35 -10.67
CA LEU A 235 -4.09 5.38 -9.77
C LEU A 235 -3.82 6.37 -8.63
N VAL A 236 -4.79 7.22 -8.36
CA VAL A 236 -4.73 8.28 -7.35
C VAL A 236 -5.91 8.12 -6.41
N THR A 237 -5.67 8.14 -5.11
CA THR A 237 -6.74 8.20 -4.12
C THR A 237 -6.75 9.55 -3.43
N CYS A 238 -7.89 10.22 -3.42
CA CYS A 238 -8.10 11.50 -2.76
C CYS A 238 -8.72 11.31 -1.36
N ALA A 239 -8.56 12.31 -0.49
CA ALA A 239 -9.03 12.26 0.89
C ALA A 239 -10.55 12.13 1.02
N ASN A 240 -11.31 12.66 0.05
CA ASN A 240 -12.77 12.52 -0.06
C ASN A 240 -13.25 11.11 -0.47
N GLY A 241 -12.34 10.16 -0.67
CA GLY A 241 -12.66 8.79 -1.06
C GLY A 241 -12.77 8.57 -2.58
N VAL A 242 -12.56 9.61 -3.39
CA VAL A 242 -12.54 9.46 -4.85
C VAL A 242 -11.26 8.77 -5.28
N ILE A 243 -11.42 7.70 -6.07
CA ILE A 243 -10.31 7.04 -6.74
C ILE A 243 -10.31 7.48 -8.19
N GLY A 244 -9.27 8.20 -8.60
CA GLY A 244 -9.03 8.56 -9.99
C GLY A 244 -8.01 7.63 -10.64
N TYR A 245 -8.09 7.43 -11.94
CA TYR A 245 -6.91 7.04 -12.70
C TYR A 245 -6.75 7.89 -13.96
N PHE A 246 -5.51 8.05 -14.40
CA PHE A 246 -5.18 8.82 -15.58
C PHE A 246 -4.05 8.17 -16.40
N TRP A 247 -3.92 8.61 -17.65
CA TRP A 247 -3.03 8.05 -18.66
C TRP A 247 -1.92 9.07 -18.98
N PRO A 248 -0.69 8.90 -18.47
CA PRO A 248 0.40 9.84 -18.71
C PRO A 248 1.08 9.67 -20.08
N LEU A 249 0.59 8.77 -20.95
CA LEU A 249 1.24 8.38 -22.21
C LEU A 249 1.35 9.48 -23.28
N ALA A 250 0.68 10.62 -23.11
CA ALA A 250 0.67 11.71 -24.08
C ALA A 250 1.38 12.99 -23.58
N ILE A 251 2.21 12.87 -22.54
CA ILE A 251 2.87 14.04 -21.95
C ILE A 251 4.17 14.31 -22.71
N ASP A 252 4.23 15.45 -23.38
CA ASP A 252 5.45 16.02 -23.96
C ASP A 252 6.45 16.36 -22.84
N THR A 253 7.59 15.68 -22.81
CA THR A 253 8.65 15.85 -21.81
C THR A 253 9.53 17.08 -22.06
N GLU A 254 9.33 17.81 -23.17
CA GLU A 254 10.18 18.94 -23.57
C GLU A 254 9.61 20.32 -23.13
N ARG A 255 8.52 20.37 -22.36
CA ARG A 255 7.83 21.62 -21.97
C ARG A 255 7.73 21.82 -20.45
N ALA A 256 7.88 23.08 -20.03
CA ALA A 256 7.79 23.52 -18.64
C ALA A 256 6.39 23.32 -18.02
N THR A 257 6.36 23.02 -16.72
CA THR A 257 5.21 22.78 -15.83
C THR A 257 3.90 23.47 -16.22
N TYR A 258 2.93 22.69 -16.73
CA TYR A 258 1.54 23.12 -16.91
C TYR A 258 0.55 22.16 -16.25
N GLU A 259 -0.69 22.61 -16.06
CA GLU A 259 -1.77 21.73 -15.63
C GLU A 259 -2.13 20.76 -16.76
N LEU A 260 -1.92 19.47 -16.52
CA LEU A 260 -2.12 18.41 -17.48
C LEU A 260 -3.60 18.06 -17.58
N GLU A 261 -4.18 18.25 -18.77
CA GLU A 261 -5.53 17.81 -19.12
C GLU A 261 -5.57 16.29 -19.37
N LEU A 262 -5.30 15.50 -18.32
CA LEU A 262 -5.30 14.04 -18.45
C LEU A 262 -6.73 13.49 -18.32
N PRO A 263 -7.18 12.58 -19.20
CA PRO A 263 -8.46 11.91 -19.07
C PRO A 263 -8.55 11.23 -17.69
N THR A 264 -9.60 11.52 -16.94
CA THR A 264 -9.77 11.00 -15.57
C THR A 264 -11.09 10.24 -15.48
N LYS A 265 -11.03 9.03 -14.95
CA LYS A 265 -12.23 8.30 -14.54
C LYS A 265 -12.22 8.17 -13.03
N THR A 266 -13.36 8.46 -12.41
CA THR A 266 -13.54 8.39 -10.96
C THR A 266 -14.28 7.12 -10.57
N PHE A 267 -13.95 6.61 -9.39
CA PHE A 267 -14.61 5.48 -8.76
C PHE A 267 -14.95 5.85 -7.32
N VAL A 268 -16.18 5.56 -6.93
CA VAL A 268 -16.70 5.74 -5.57
C VAL A 268 -16.99 4.36 -5.02
N PHE A 269 -16.33 4.02 -3.92
CA PHE A 269 -16.49 2.72 -3.30
C PHE A 269 -17.87 2.60 -2.65
N ARG A 270 -18.59 1.53 -2.99
CA ARG A 270 -19.85 1.14 -2.34
C ARG A 270 -19.77 -0.30 -1.89
N ARG A 271 -20.40 -0.62 -0.75
CA ARG A 271 -20.40 -1.98 -0.20
C ARG A 271 -21.81 -2.38 0.18
N VAL A 272 -22.19 -3.59 -0.23
CA VAL A 272 -23.39 -4.27 0.27
C VAL A 272 -23.01 -5.28 1.35
N ARG A 273 -23.89 -5.48 2.32
CA ARG A 273 -23.87 -6.62 3.24
C ARG A 273 -25.13 -7.44 3.05
N LYS A 274 -25.05 -8.74 3.31
CA LYS A 274 -26.25 -9.56 3.43
C LYS A 274 -26.97 -9.26 4.73
N LEU A 275 -28.29 -9.38 4.71
CA LEU A 275 -29.13 -9.33 5.89
C LEU A 275 -28.84 -10.55 6.77
N ASN A 276 -28.85 -10.34 8.09
CA ASN A 276 -28.69 -11.45 9.04
C ASN A 276 -29.99 -12.29 9.12
N THR A 277 -29.94 -13.42 9.83
CA THR A 277 -31.09 -14.33 9.92
C THR A 277 -32.34 -13.65 10.50
N GLU A 278 -32.18 -12.75 11.47
CA GLU A 278 -33.29 -12.02 12.10
C GLU A 278 -33.90 -10.97 11.16
N GLU A 279 -33.07 -10.19 10.46
CA GLU A 279 -33.45 -9.20 9.46
C GLU A 279 -34.15 -9.85 8.26
N LEU A 280 -33.69 -11.03 7.83
CA LEU A 280 -34.36 -11.82 6.79
C LEU A 280 -35.74 -12.29 7.24
N VAL A 281 -35.88 -12.75 8.49
CA VAL A 281 -37.17 -13.16 9.05
C VAL A 281 -38.11 -11.96 9.20
N ALA A 282 -37.58 -10.80 9.61
CA ALA A 282 -38.36 -9.56 9.70
C ALA A 282 -38.83 -9.08 8.33
N LEU A 283 -37.97 -9.10 7.32
CA LEU A 283 -38.32 -8.79 5.93
C LEU A 283 -39.40 -9.74 5.39
N ALA A 284 -39.31 -11.03 5.78
CA ALA A 284 -40.30 -12.05 5.45
C ALA A 284 -41.63 -11.89 6.23
N SER A 285 -41.69 -11.06 7.26
CA SER A 285 -42.93 -10.79 7.99
C SER A 285 -43.66 -9.54 7.50
N ASP A 286 -43.04 -8.77 6.59
CA ASP A 286 -43.62 -7.55 6.05
C ASP A 286 -44.66 -7.87 4.96
N SER A 287 -45.90 -7.48 5.21
CA SER A 287 -47.04 -7.67 4.30
C SER A 287 -46.95 -6.90 2.98
N SER A 288 -46.00 -5.95 2.85
CA SER A 288 -45.75 -5.17 1.64
C SER A 288 -44.84 -5.86 0.62
N VAL A 289 -44.21 -6.97 0.99
CA VAL A 289 -43.33 -7.75 0.10
C VAL A 289 -44.17 -8.75 -0.69
N ASP A 290 -44.24 -8.53 -2.00
CA ASP A 290 -45.08 -9.29 -2.91
C ASP A 290 -44.61 -10.76 -3.02
N ALA A 291 -45.39 -11.68 -2.43
CA ALA A 291 -45.08 -13.11 -2.29
C ALA A 291 -44.73 -13.83 -3.61
N VAL A 292 -45.18 -13.29 -4.74
CA VAL A 292 -45.03 -13.89 -6.08
C VAL A 292 -43.75 -13.43 -6.78
N LYS A 293 -43.17 -12.28 -6.40
CA LYS A 293 -41.92 -11.74 -6.96
C LYS A 293 -41.03 -11.14 -5.87
N PRO A 294 -40.42 -11.98 -5.02
CA PRO A 294 -39.59 -11.51 -3.92
C PRO A 294 -38.30 -10.81 -4.38
N THR A 295 -37.89 -10.98 -5.64
CA THR A 295 -36.67 -10.36 -6.19
C THR A 295 -36.73 -8.83 -6.31
N SER A 296 -37.89 -8.20 -6.14
CA SER A 296 -38.08 -6.76 -6.39
C SER A 296 -38.07 -5.88 -5.14
N TYR A 297 -38.18 -6.44 -3.93
CA TYR A 297 -38.29 -5.64 -2.72
C TYR A 297 -36.94 -5.42 -2.04
N ASN A 298 -36.55 -4.15 -1.94
CA ASN A 298 -35.43 -3.68 -1.13
C ASN A 298 -35.93 -2.42 -0.37
N PRO A 299 -35.91 -2.39 0.98
CA PRO A 299 -36.45 -1.27 1.74
C PRO A 299 -35.73 0.07 1.49
N THR A 300 -34.54 0.04 0.87
CA THR A 300 -33.83 1.24 0.40
C THR A 300 -33.23 1.00 -1.00
N PRO A 301 -33.96 1.28 -2.10
CA PRO A 301 -33.46 1.06 -3.45
C PRO A 301 -32.59 2.24 -3.88
N VAL A 302 -31.28 2.18 -3.61
CA VAL A 302 -30.32 3.19 -4.12
C VAL A 302 -29.69 2.75 -5.45
N SER A 303 -29.90 1.49 -5.87
CA SER A 303 -29.40 0.97 -7.15
C SER A 303 -30.15 -0.29 -7.61
N THR A 304 -30.33 -0.44 -8.92
CA THR A 304 -30.88 -1.66 -9.57
C THR A 304 -29.96 -2.88 -9.48
N ALA A 305 -28.77 -2.73 -8.90
CA ALA A 305 -27.74 -3.77 -8.80
C ALA A 305 -27.65 -4.46 -7.43
N ILE A 306 -28.54 -4.16 -6.48
CA ILE A 306 -28.59 -4.81 -5.16
C ILE A 306 -29.55 -6.00 -5.21
N SER A 307 -29.07 -7.18 -4.83
CA SER A 307 -29.87 -8.42 -4.89
C SER A 307 -30.82 -8.53 -3.69
N PHE A 308 -31.83 -9.40 -3.78
CA PHE A 308 -32.69 -9.71 -2.64
C PHE A 308 -31.88 -10.21 -1.44
N GLY A 309 -32.17 -9.68 -0.25
CA GLY A 309 -31.44 -10.01 0.98
C GLY A 309 -30.11 -9.29 1.17
N GLU A 310 -29.83 -8.26 0.36
CA GLU A 310 -28.66 -7.38 0.48
C GLU A 310 -29.08 -5.93 0.79
N VAL A 311 -28.31 -5.27 1.64
CA VAL A 311 -28.47 -3.85 1.99
C VAL A 311 -27.13 -3.12 1.86
N GLU A 312 -27.17 -1.89 1.35
CA GLU A 312 -25.98 -1.04 1.27
C GLU A 312 -25.54 -0.61 2.68
N VAL A 313 -24.25 -0.75 2.95
CA VAL A 313 -23.64 -0.34 4.22
C VAL A 313 -23.36 1.16 4.14
N GLY A 314 -23.80 1.92 5.14
CA GLY A 314 -23.43 3.35 5.23
C GLY A 314 -24.17 4.27 4.27
N LEU A 315 -25.48 4.13 4.15
CA LEU A 315 -26.34 4.92 3.26
C LEU A 315 -25.97 6.42 3.29
N GLY A 316 -25.56 6.95 2.13
CA GLY A 316 -25.28 8.38 1.95
C GLY A 316 -23.91 8.88 2.44
N LEU A 317 -23.05 8.01 2.99
CA LEU A 317 -21.70 8.40 3.44
C LEU A 317 -20.64 7.81 2.50
N SER A 318 -19.86 8.66 1.84
CA SER A 318 -18.67 8.22 1.08
C SER A 318 -17.61 7.72 2.06
N PRO A 319 -17.13 6.46 1.93
CA PRO A 319 -16.12 5.95 2.83
C PRO A 319 -14.77 6.67 2.59
N PRO A 320 -14.00 6.93 3.66
CA PRO A 320 -12.64 7.45 3.50
C PRO A 320 -11.76 6.35 2.91
N VAL A 321 -11.49 6.42 1.60
CA VAL A 321 -10.49 5.57 0.95
C VAL A 321 -9.11 5.99 1.44
N LEU A 322 -8.38 5.04 2.05
CA LEU A 322 -7.07 5.30 2.64
C LEU A 322 -5.95 5.04 1.64
N ALA A 323 -6.05 3.93 0.90
CA ALA A 323 -5.10 3.56 -0.13
C ALA A 323 -5.77 2.73 -1.21
N ALA A 324 -5.28 2.81 -2.44
CA ALA A 324 -5.63 1.87 -3.48
C ALA A 324 -4.43 1.61 -4.41
N MET A 325 -4.40 0.40 -4.97
CA MET A 325 -3.24 -0.09 -5.72
C MET A 325 -3.63 -1.06 -6.83
N TYR A 326 -2.97 -0.95 -7.98
CA TYR A 326 -3.01 -2.00 -9.00
C TYR A 326 -2.25 -3.24 -8.52
N CYS A 327 -2.97 -4.34 -8.32
CA CYS A 327 -2.39 -5.61 -7.89
C CYS A 327 -2.85 -6.80 -8.75
N CYS A 328 -3.96 -6.64 -9.47
CA CYS A 328 -4.56 -7.72 -10.24
C CYS A 328 -3.86 -7.89 -11.59
N SER A 329 -3.91 -9.10 -12.15
CA SER A 329 -3.48 -9.35 -13.54
C SER A 329 -4.40 -8.67 -14.57
N SER A 330 -5.61 -8.27 -14.15
CA SER A 330 -6.56 -7.50 -14.96
C SER A 330 -6.27 -6.00 -14.87
N VAL A 331 -6.29 -5.33 -16.02
CA VAL A 331 -6.18 -3.87 -16.12
C VAL A 331 -7.37 -3.12 -15.51
N ASN A 332 -8.51 -3.79 -15.37
CA ASN A 332 -9.73 -3.19 -14.82
C ASN A 332 -9.83 -3.33 -13.30
N CYS A 333 -9.02 -4.18 -12.68
CA CYS A 333 -9.15 -4.49 -11.25
C CYS A 333 -8.04 -3.87 -10.40
N PHE A 334 -8.39 -3.40 -9.22
CA PHE A 334 -7.48 -2.78 -8.26
C PHE A 334 -7.89 -3.14 -6.83
N LEU A 335 -6.96 -3.01 -5.88
CA LEU A 335 -7.23 -3.20 -4.46
C LEU A 335 -7.52 -1.85 -3.80
N VAL A 336 -8.42 -1.84 -2.83
CA VAL A 336 -8.83 -0.65 -2.08
C VAL A 336 -8.84 -0.96 -0.59
N SER A 337 -8.20 -0.10 0.18
CA SER A 337 -8.33 -0.02 1.64
C SER A 337 -9.22 1.17 1.99
N VAL A 338 -10.19 0.93 2.88
CA VAL A 338 -11.16 1.93 3.33
C VAL A 338 -11.19 2.00 4.85
N GLY A 339 -11.41 3.20 5.38
CA GLY A 339 -11.61 3.43 6.81
C GLY A 339 -13.08 3.47 7.21
N GLY A 340 -13.33 3.77 8.48
CA GLY A 340 -14.68 3.91 9.04
C GLY A 340 -15.43 2.58 9.12
N ILE A 341 -16.75 2.62 8.89
CA ILE A 341 -17.65 1.46 8.98
C ILE A 341 -17.33 0.35 7.98
N HIS A 342 -16.51 0.64 6.96
CA HIS A 342 -16.11 -0.32 5.94
C HIS A 342 -14.71 -0.92 6.20
N ALA A 343 -14.03 -0.54 7.29
CA ALA A 343 -12.70 -1.01 7.64
C ALA A 343 -12.63 -2.52 7.95
N GLY A 344 -11.40 -3.03 8.08
CA GLY A 344 -11.11 -4.42 8.47
C GLY A 344 -10.91 -5.39 7.29
N ALA A 345 -10.89 -4.90 6.06
CA ALA A 345 -10.57 -5.69 4.88
C ALA A 345 -9.94 -4.86 3.77
N LEU A 346 -9.18 -5.54 2.90
CA LEU A 346 -8.78 -5.05 1.60
C LEU A 346 -9.75 -5.54 0.53
N TYR A 347 -10.32 -4.62 -0.23
CA TYR A 347 -11.35 -4.94 -1.22
C TYR A 347 -10.76 -5.00 -2.62
N LYS A 348 -11.13 -6.01 -3.41
CA LYS A 348 -10.86 -6.08 -4.84
C LYS A 348 -11.99 -5.41 -5.60
N CYS A 349 -11.72 -4.30 -6.27
CA CYS A 349 -12.70 -3.55 -7.05
C CYS A 349 -12.42 -3.67 -8.54
N ASP A 350 -13.44 -3.39 -9.35
CA ASP A 350 -13.35 -3.31 -10.80
C ASP A 350 -13.95 -2.01 -11.31
N TRP A 351 -13.35 -1.39 -12.33
CA TRP A 351 -13.81 -0.13 -12.91
C TRP A 351 -15.21 -0.19 -13.56
N SER A 352 -15.76 -1.37 -13.80
CA SER A 352 -17.11 -1.58 -14.35
C SER A 352 -18.19 -1.79 -13.29
N SER A 353 -17.80 -2.10 -12.05
CA SER A 353 -18.73 -2.44 -10.96
C SER A 353 -18.51 -1.51 -9.76
N PRO A 354 -19.52 -0.78 -9.27
CA PRO A 354 -19.38 0.06 -8.08
C PRO A 354 -19.16 -0.75 -6.79
N PHE A 355 -19.47 -2.05 -6.80
CA PHE A 355 -19.30 -2.96 -5.67
C PHE A 355 -18.03 -3.80 -5.81
N PRO A 356 -17.35 -4.11 -4.70
CA PRO A 356 -16.15 -4.94 -4.71
C PRO A 356 -16.46 -6.37 -5.17
N LEU A 357 -15.58 -6.92 -6.01
CA LEU A 357 -15.59 -8.31 -6.47
C LEU A 357 -15.24 -9.30 -5.36
N GLY A 358 -14.50 -8.85 -4.36
CA GLY A 358 -14.07 -9.66 -3.22
C GLY A 358 -13.49 -8.82 -2.10
N ALA A 359 -13.38 -9.40 -0.91
CA ALA A 359 -12.79 -8.78 0.26
C ALA A 359 -11.78 -9.74 0.88
N TYR A 360 -10.61 -9.25 1.25
CA TYR A 360 -9.57 -10.01 1.93
C TYR A 360 -9.45 -9.49 3.35
N PRO A 361 -9.55 -10.35 4.38
CA PRO A 361 -9.42 -9.92 5.76
C PRO A 361 -8.15 -9.09 5.99
N ASP A 362 -8.25 -8.06 6.82
CA ASP A 362 -7.13 -7.26 7.32
C ASP A 362 -7.24 -7.11 8.83
N ASP A 363 -6.32 -6.38 9.47
CA ASP A 363 -6.44 -6.11 10.89
C ASP A 363 -7.73 -5.34 11.20
N ALA A 364 -8.59 -5.91 12.03
CA ALA A 364 -9.81 -5.27 12.49
C ALA A 364 -9.53 -3.98 13.28
N LEU A 365 -8.34 -3.87 13.88
CA LEU A 365 -7.91 -2.74 14.70
C LEU A 365 -7.11 -1.69 13.92
N GLY A 366 -6.85 -1.89 12.62
CA GLY A 366 -6.09 -0.92 11.84
C GLY A 366 -6.17 -1.17 10.34
N ALA A 367 -6.89 -0.31 9.63
CA ALA A 367 -6.94 -0.34 8.17
C ALA A 367 -5.60 0.05 7.54
N ALA A 368 -5.30 -0.53 6.37
CA ALA A 368 -4.11 -0.19 5.60
C ALA A 368 -4.17 1.27 5.11
N GLN A 369 -3.21 2.09 5.55
CA GLN A 369 -3.04 3.48 5.12
C GLN A 369 -2.19 3.60 3.86
N THR A 370 -1.33 2.62 3.60
CA THR A 370 -0.47 2.58 2.41
C THR A 370 -0.38 1.16 1.88
N LEU A 371 -0.29 1.02 0.57
CA LEU A 371 -0.19 -0.26 -0.13
C LEU A 371 0.91 -0.18 -1.18
N THR A 372 1.89 -1.08 -1.12
CA THR A 372 2.94 -1.13 -2.15
C THR A 372 3.20 -2.55 -2.62
N LEU A 373 3.64 -2.66 -3.87
CA LEU A 373 4.02 -3.93 -4.48
C LEU A 373 5.53 -4.12 -4.31
N SER A 374 5.95 -5.31 -3.89
CA SER A 374 7.37 -5.66 -3.91
C SER A 374 7.94 -5.59 -5.34
N HIS A 375 9.23 -5.30 -5.49
CA HIS A 375 9.93 -5.30 -6.78
C HIS A 375 9.77 -6.62 -7.55
N SER A 376 9.76 -7.76 -6.84
CA SER A 376 9.51 -9.08 -7.42
C SER A 376 8.08 -9.29 -7.94
N LYS A 377 7.17 -8.36 -7.63
CA LYS A 377 5.73 -8.42 -7.88
C LYS A 377 5.03 -9.64 -7.25
N LYS A 378 5.69 -10.36 -6.33
CA LYS A 378 5.14 -11.54 -5.63
C LYS A 378 4.43 -11.19 -4.34
N TYR A 379 4.77 -10.06 -3.74
CA TYR A 379 4.23 -9.63 -2.45
C TYR A 379 3.60 -8.25 -2.51
N VAL A 380 2.60 -8.06 -1.65
CA VAL A 380 1.95 -6.79 -1.32
C VAL A 380 2.31 -6.45 0.12
N LEU A 381 2.80 -5.24 0.34
CA LEU A 381 3.05 -4.66 1.65
C LEU A 381 1.93 -3.68 1.97
N ALA A 382 1.35 -3.83 3.16
CA ALA A 382 0.33 -2.93 3.68
C ALA A 382 0.82 -2.33 5.01
N GLY A 383 0.92 -1.01 5.09
CA GLY A 383 1.21 -0.29 6.32
C GLY A 383 -0.08 0.19 6.96
N ASN A 384 -0.38 -0.26 8.17
CA ASN A 384 -1.65 -0.03 8.84
C ASN A 384 -1.56 1.13 9.85
N VAL A 385 -2.69 1.79 10.10
CA VAL A 385 -2.78 2.94 11.03
C VAL A 385 -2.41 2.61 12.48
N ASN A 386 -2.40 1.33 12.84
CA ASN A 386 -2.02 0.85 14.17
C ASN A 386 -0.51 0.56 14.31
N GLY A 387 0.29 0.96 13.32
CA GLY A 387 1.74 0.76 13.31
C GLY A 387 2.21 -0.61 12.81
N LYS A 388 1.29 -1.53 12.48
CA LYS A 388 1.65 -2.84 11.92
C LYS A 388 1.91 -2.77 10.42
N VAL A 389 2.83 -3.63 9.96
CA VAL A 389 3.07 -3.87 8.54
C VAL A 389 2.70 -5.30 8.19
N HIS A 390 1.79 -5.48 7.23
CA HIS A 390 1.36 -6.78 6.74
C HIS A 390 2.04 -7.10 5.40
N LEU A 391 2.76 -8.21 5.34
CA LEU A 391 3.29 -8.78 4.10
C LEU A 391 2.36 -9.87 3.60
N ARG A 392 1.80 -9.68 2.40
CA ARG A 392 0.82 -10.57 1.78
C ARG A 392 1.36 -11.16 0.49
N SER A 393 1.07 -12.43 0.22
CA SER A 393 1.36 -13.04 -1.07
C SER A 393 0.35 -12.58 -2.13
N ARG A 394 0.83 -12.17 -3.30
CA ARG A 394 -0.01 -11.80 -4.44
C ARG A 394 -0.67 -13.01 -5.10
N ALA A 395 -0.06 -14.20 -4.99
CA ALA A 395 -0.55 -15.43 -5.60
C ALA A 395 -1.59 -16.16 -4.73
N LEU A 396 -1.53 -16.00 -3.41
CA LEU A 396 -2.41 -16.69 -2.44
C LEU A 396 -3.64 -15.92 -1.90
N PRO A 397 -4.18 -14.83 -2.51
CA PRO A 397 -5.49 -14.33 -2.10
C PRO A 397 -6.63 -15.36 -2.29
N GLN A 398 -6.38 -16.39 -3.10
CA GLN A 398 -7.34 -17.42 -3.55
C GLN A 398 -7.84 -18.36 -2.44
N GLN A 399 -7.17 -18.46 -1.29
CA GLN A 399 -7.66 -19.32 -0.19
C GLN A 399 -8.92 -18.76 0.48
N PHE A 400 -9.17 -17.45 0.41
CA PHE A 400 -10.43 -16.83 0.84
C PHE A 400 -11.55 -16.99 -0.20
N ASP A 401 -11.19 -17.01 -1.49
CA ASP A 401 -12.13 -17.31 -2.59
C ASP A 401 -12.72 -18.73 -2.45
N PHE A 402 -11.99 -19.68 -1.83
CA PHE A 402 -12.50 -21.02 -1.54
C PHE A 402 -13.72 -20.99 -0.61
N VAL A 403 -13.63 -20.31 0.54
CA VAL A 403 -14.74 -20.19 1.50
C VAL A 403 -15.95 -19.49 0.86
N LEU A 404 -15.71 -18.44 0.05
CA LEU A 404 -16.77 -17.75 -0.68
C LEU A 404 -17.39 -18.66 -1.75
N SER A 405 -16.59 -19.50 -2.42
CA SER A 405 -17.08 -20.47 -3.41
C SER A 405 -17.93 -21.55 -2.76
N GLU A 406 -17.55 -22.01 -1.58
CA GLU A 406 -18.26 -23.03 -0.82
C GLU A 406 -19.57 -22.47 -0.26
N ALA A 407 -19.57 -21.24 0.26
CA ALA A 407 -20.78 -20.54 0.66
C ALA A 407 -21.76 -20.37 -0.53
N LYS A 408 -21.26 -19.97 -1.71
CA LYS A 408 -22.08 -19.89 -2.94
C LYS A 408 -22.63 -21.25 -3.37
N ARG A 409 -21.86 -22.33 -3.20
CA ARG A 409 -22.33 -23.70 -3.45
C ARG A 409 -23.45 -24.09 -2.48
N THR A 410 -23.30 -23.76 -1.20
CA THR A 410 -24.33 -24.00 -0.16
C THR A 410 -25.63 -23.26 -0.47
N TYR A 411 -25.54 -21.99 -0.92
CA TYR A 411 -26.68 -21.24 -1.45
C TYR A 411 -27.38 -22.02 -2.57
N GLN A 412 -26.63 -22.43 -3.59
CA GLN A 412 -27.19 -23.05 -4.78
C GLN A 412 -27.87 -24.39 -4.45
N VAL A 413 -27.25 -25.21 -3.61
CA VAL A 413 -27.81 -26.49 -3.18
C VAL A 413 -29.11 -26.31 -2.39
N ALA A 414 -29.16 -25.34 -1.46
CA ALA A 414 -30.35 -25.07 -0.68
C ALA A 414 -31.48 -24.48 -1.53
N HIS A 415 -31.15 -23.58 -2.45
CA HIS A 415 -32.07 -23.05 -3.44
C HIS A 415 -32.69 -24.16 -4.29
N ASP A 416 -31.86 -24.97 -4.94
CA ASP A 416 -32.32 -26.00 -5.89
C ASP A 416 -33.12 -27.11 -5.19
N ARG A 417 -32.74 -27.45 -3.95
CA ARG A 417 -33.52 -28.39 -3.13
C ARG A 417 -34.92 -27.87 -2.81
N MET A 418 -35.04 -26.59 -2.46
CA MET A 418 -36.34 -25.98 -2.18
C MET A 418 -37.19 -25.85 -3.45
N ALA A 419 -36.57 -25.50 -4.57
CA ALA A 419 -37.24 -25.46 -5.88
C ALA A 419 -37.80 -26.86 -6.25
N ALA A 420 -36.98 -27.90 -6.12
CA ALA A 420 -37.40 -29.28 -6.38
C ALA A 420 -38.51 -29.75 -5.40
N GLN A 421 -38.49 -29.30 -4.14
CA GLN A 421 -39.56 -29.60 -3.18
C GLN A 421 -40.88 -28.92 -3.56
N ASN A 422 -40.84 -27.71 -4.11
CA ASN A 422 -42.04 -27.03 -4.60
C ASN A 422 -42.62 -27.71 -5.85
N ASP A 423 -41.78 -28.24 -6.74
CA ASP A 423 -42.23 -28.93 -7.96
C ASP A 423 -43.02 -30.22 -7.68
N VAL A 424 -42.73 -30.88 -6.55
CA VAL A 424 -43.40 -32.13 -6.13
C VAL A 424 -44.58 -31.87 -5.19
N ARG A 425 -44.76 -30.62 -4.73
CA ARG A 425 -45.78 -30.25 -3.76
C ARG A 425 -47.17 -30.20 -4.42
N ALA A 426 -48.16 -30.84 -3.79
CA ALA A 426 -49.54 -30.78 -4.26
C ALA A 426 -50.15 -29.38 -4.06
N ALA A 427 -50.97 -28.93 -5.01
CA ALA A 427 -51.52 -27.56 -5.03
C ALA A 427 -52.33 -27.17 -3.77
N ASP A 428 -52.84 -28.16 -3.03
CA ASP A 428 -53.75 -27.95 -1.89
C ASP A 428 -53.06 -28.15 -0.51
N GLU A 429 -51.74 -28.34 -0.44
CA GLU A 429 -51.05 -28.49 0.85
C GLU A 429 -50.86 -27.13 1.55
N PRO A 430 -51.34 -26.96 2.80
CA PRO A 430 -51.24 -25.69 3.53
C PRO A 430 -49.77 -25.28 3.74
N VAL A 431 -49.43 -24.07 3.28
CA VAL A 431 -48.08 -23.49 3.44
C VAL A 431 -48.03 -22.72 4.76
N ALA A 432 -47.24 -23.20 5.72
CA ALA A 432 -47.08 -22.55 7.03
C ALA A 432 -46.41 -21.17 6.95
N SER A 433 -45.57 -20.91 5.94
CA SER A 433 -44.95 -19.62 5.67
C SER A 433 -44.49 -19.55 4.21
N VAL A 434 -44.99 -18.58 3.45
CA VAL A 434 -44.68 -18.38 2.02
C VAL A 434 -43.18 -18.17 1.77
N TYR A 435 -42.46 -17.64 2.76
CA TYR A 435 -41.02 -17.40 2.69
C TYR A 435 -40.19 -18.66 2.91
N MET A 436 -40.63 -19.57 3.78
CA MET A 436 -39.95 -20.86 3.95
C MET A 436 -40.10 -21.77 2.74
N THR A 437 -41.02 -21.46 1.83
CA THR A 437 -41.16 -22.14 0.55
C THR A 437 -40.48 -21.42 -0.62
N ASN A 438 -39.91 -20.24 -0.41
CA ASN A 438 -39.25 -19.49 -1.48
C ASN A 438 -37.80 -19.96 -1.66
N PRO A 439 -37.41 -20.49 -2.83
CA PRO A 439 -36.05 -20.98 -3.08
C PRO A 439 -34.96 -19.93 -2.87
N VAL A 440 -35.22 -18.67 -3.23
CA VAL A 440 -34.27 -17.56 -3.07
C VAL A 440 -34.04 -17.23 -1.59
N TYR A 441 -35.12 -17.23 -0.80
CA TYR A 441 -35.04 -17.01 0.65
C TYR A 441 -34.31 -18.15 1.36
N VAL A 442 -34.64 -19.40 1.04
CA VAL A 442 -34.01 -20.59 1.63
C VAL A 442 -32.52 -20.67 1.26
N GLY A 443 -32.17 -20.37 0.01
CA GLY A 443 -30.78 -20.23 -0.43
C GLY A 443 -30.03 -19.15 0.34
N ALA A 444 -30.62 -17.95 0.47
CA ALA A 444 -30.02 -16.83 1.20
C ALA A 444 -29.82 -17.16 2.69
N LYS A 445 -30.80 -17.78 3.34
CA LYS A 445 -30.73 -18.22 4.74
C LYS A 445 -29.65 -19.28 4.95
N ALA A 446 -29.53 -20.26 4.07
CA ALA A 446 -28.48 -21.29 4.15
C ALA A 446 -27.08 -20.70 3.95
N TYR A 447 -26.94 -19.74 3.03
CA TYR A 447 -25.69 -18.98 2.85
C TYR A 447 -25.30 -18.22 4.12
N VAL A 448 -26.25 -17.50 4.73
CA VAL A 448 -26.01 -16.70 5.94
C VAL A 448 -25.67 -17.62 7.11
N ALA A 449 -26.41 -18.71 7.31
CA ALA A 449 -26.11 -19.70 8.34
C ALA A 449 -24.72 -20.36 8.16
N PHE A 450 -24.31 -20.65 6.92
CA PHE A 450 -22.95 -21.14 6.64
C PHE A 450 -21.90 -20.10 7.04
N MET A 451 -22.08 -18.85 6.63
CA MET A 451 -21.16 -17.76 6.98
C MET A 451 -21.15 -17.44 8.48
N GLU A 452 -22.26 -17.57 9.19
CA GLU A 452 -22.37 -17.39 10.65
C GLU A 452 -21.74 -18.55 11.43
N SER A 453 -21.83 -19.77 10.90
CA SER A 453 -21.15 -20.95 11.45
C SER A 453 -19.63 -20.89 11.23
N TYR A 454 -19.19 -20.21 10.18
CA TYR A 454 -17.81 -19.87 9.91
C TYR A 454 -17.40 -18.61 10.70
N ARG A 455 -17.25 -18.75 12.02
CA ARG A 455 -16.54 -17.71 12.77
C ARG A 455 -15.06 -17.80 12.38
N ILE A 456 -14.48 -16.71 11.88
CA ILE A 456 -13.02 -16.57 11.74
C ILE A 456 -12.43 -16.50 13.16
N VAL A 457 -12.25 -17.68 13.76
CA VAL A 457 -11.65 -17.89 15.08
C VAL A 457 -10.49 -18.85 14.86
N ASP A 458 -9.51 -18.40 14.10
CA ASP A 458 -8.09 -18.58 14.45
C ASP A 458 -7.22 -17.89 13.40
N PRO A 459 -6.41 -16.89 13.78
CA PRO A 459 -5.39 -16.29 12.92
C PRO A 459 -4.25 -17.24 12.55
N GLU A 460 -4.19 -18.44 13.13
CA GLU A 460 -3.10 -19.41 12.92
C GLU A 460 -3.37 -20.42 11.80
N THR A 461 -4.62 -20.72 11.46
CA THR A 461 -4.95 -21.80 10.51
C THR A 461 -5.03 -21.37 9.04
N HIS A 462 -4.94 -20.07 8.75
CA HIS A 462 -4.93 -19.55 7.38
C HIS A 462 -3.72 -18.64 7.12
N HIS A 463 -2.55 -19.27 6.98
CA HIS A 463 -1.27 -18.64 6.63
C HIS A 463 -1.34 -17.84 5.31
N GLY A 464 -1.73 -16.57 5.39
CA GLY A 464 -1.70 -15.61 4.28
C GLY A 464 -0.98 -14.29 4.58
N VAL A 465 -0.54 -14.09 5.83
CA VAL A 465 0.19 -12.90 6.29
C VAL A 465 1.51 -13.33 6.91
N VAL A 466 2.63 -13.01 6.28
CA VAL A 466 3.95 -13.14 6.91
C VAL A 466 4.08 -11.95 7.86
N ARG A 467 4.03 -12.20 9.17
CA ARG A 467 4.36 -11.19 10.18
C ARG A 467 5.88 -11.19 10.38
N LEU A 468 6.52 -10.03 10.32
CA LEU A 468 7.84 -9.85 10.89
C LEU A 468 7.67 -9.88 12.41
N LEU A 469 8.14 -10.96 13.04
CA LEU A 469 8.16 -11.10 14.49
C LEU A 469 9.36 -10.31 15.06
N GLU A 470 9.08 -9.37 15.96
CA GLU A 470 10.03 -8.98 17.00
C GLU A 470 9.90 -9.99 18.15
N ALA A 471 11.04 -10.43 18.69
CA ALA A 471 11.12 -11.56 19.62
C ALA A 471 10.45 -11.25 20.97
N CYS A 472 9.65 -12.20 21.48
CA CYS A 472 9.27 -12.26 22.89
C CYS A 472 9.28 -13.71 23.35
N GLU A 473 9.86 -13.98 24.52
CA GLU A 473 10.23 -15.31 25.03
C GLU A 473 9.04 -16.27 25.24
N PRO A 474 9.26 -17.60 25.12
CA PRO A 474 8.22 -18.59 25.34
C PRO A 474 8.08 -18.90 26.84
N THR A 475 7.01 -18.42 27.48
CA THR A 475 6.57 -19.00 28.75
C THR A 475 5.07 -19.31 28.76
N ALA A 476 4.79 -20.58 29.09
CA ALA A 476 3.53 -21.16 29.54
C ALA A 476 2.42 -21.47 28.50
N PHE A 477 2.42 -22.72 28.01
CA PHE A 477 1.19 -23.46 27.73
C PHE A 477 0.90 -24.43 28.88
N PRO A 478 -0.31 -24.44 29.49
CA PRO A 478 -0.78 -25.63 30.18
C PRO A 478 -1.29 -26.64 29.14
N ARG A 479 -0.73 -27.86 29.16
CA ARG A 479 -1.26 -29.02 28.43
C ARG A 479 -2.65 -29.35 28.98
N ILE A 480 -3.68 -29.33 28.13
CA ILE A 480 -4.97 -29.95 28.44
C ILE A 480 -4.92 -31.40 27.94
N THR A 481 -4.88 -32.31 28.90
CA THR A 481 -5.04 -33.75 28.72
C THR A 481 -6.48 -34.09 28.34
N ALA A 482 -6.63 -35.13 27.53
CA ALA A 482 -7.88 -35.68 27.00
C ALA A 482 -9.05 -35.67 28.01
N VAL A 483 -10.21 -35.24 27.53
CA VAL A 483 -11.49 -35.35 28.27
C VAL A 483 -11.88 -36.82 28.35
N SER A 484 -11.87 -37.36 29.58
CA SER A 484 -12.43 -38.65 29.94
C SER A 484 -13.96 -38.60 29.90
N VAL A 485 -14.58 -39.49 29.14
CA VAL A 485 -16.03 -39.73 29.17
C VAL A 485 -16.33 -40.68 30.32
N ASP A 486 -17.16 -40.25 31.28
CA ASP A 486 -17.66 -41.08 32.37
C ASP A 486 -18.77 -42.02 31.83
N PRO A 487 -18.61 -43.36 31.89
CA PRO A 487 -19.58 -44.31 31.35
C PRO A 487 -20.90 -44.41 32.12
N ASN A 488 -21.06 -43.73 33.26
CA ASN A 488 -22.22 -43.90 34.15
C ASN A 488 -23.17 -42.69 34.25
N ALA A 489 -23.12 -41.73 33.31
CA ALA A 489 -24.10 -40.66 33.26
C ALA A 489 -25.49 -41.18 32.80
N PRO A 490 -26.60 -40.88 33.51
CA PRO A 490 -27.94 -41.39 33.16
C PRO A 490 -28.50 -40.76 31.87
N ASP A 491 -29.11 -41.60 31.02
CA ASP A 491 -29.61 -41.31 29.67
C ASP A 491 -31.06 -40.82 29.69
N ASP A 492 -31.28 -39.50 29.53
CA ASP A 492 -32.61 -38.89 29.40
C ASP A 492 -32.96 -38.65 27.92
N ARG A 493 -33.36 -39.73 27.23
CA ARG A 493 -33.98 -39.65 25.90
C ARG A 493 -35.28 -40.47 25.82
N PRO A 494 -36.38 -39.88 25.31
CA PRO A 494 -37.64 -40.62 25.14
C PRO A 494 -37.56 -41.59 23.96
N ARG A 495 -37.99 -42.84 24.20
CA ARG A 495 -38.05 -43.93 23.21
C ARG A 495 -39.12 -43.67 22.14
N VAL A 496 -38.76 -43.83 20.86
CA VAL A 496 -39.71 -43.87 19.73
C VAL A 496 -39.71 -45.27 19.11
N LYS A 497 -40.92 -45.79 18.85
CA LYS A 497 -41.22 -47.11 18.30
C LYS A 497 -40.84 -47.24 16.82
N GLU A 498 -40.37 -48.43 16.43
CA GLU A 498 -40.18 -48.85 15.04
C GLU A 498 -41.49 -48.89 14.25
N ALA A 499 -41.44 -48.54 12.96
CA ALA A 499 -42.52 -48.70 12.00
C ALA A 499 -42.07 -49.56 10.82
N ALA A 500 -43.01 -50.38 10.33
CA ALA A 500 -42.80 -51.54 9.46
C ALA A 500 -42.56 -51.22 7.97
N ASP A 501 -41.91 -52.19 7.32
CA ASP A 501 -41.53 -52.23 5.91
C ASP A 501 -42.75 -52.44 4.98
N ILE A 502 -42.89 -51.61 3.95
CA ILE A 502 -43.96 -51.71 2.92
C ILE A 502 -43.40 -51.49 1.52
N THR A 503 -42.74 -52.51 0.96
CA THR A 503 -42.45 -52.59 -0.48
C THR A 503 -43.71 -53.01 -1.27
N HIS A 504 -44.23 -52.14 -2.14
CA HIS A 504 -45.31 -52.46 -3.09
C HIS A 504 -44.78 -53.18 -4.34
N LYS A 505 -45.45 -54.28 -4.75
CA LYS A 505 -45.05 -55.21 -5.83
C LYS A 505 -45.28 -54.75 -7.29
N GLU A 506 -45.57 -53.47 -7.54
CA GLU A 506 -45.81 -52.93 -8.89
C GLU A 506 -45.02 -51.64 -9.18
N ALA A 507 -43.96 -51.37 -8.42
CA ALA A 507 -43.09 -50.23 -8.71
C ALA A 507 -42.29 -50.49 -10.00
N TYR A 508 -42.49 -49.64 -11.01
CA TYR A 508 -41.65 -49.56 -12.21
C TYR A 508 -40.19 -49.54 -11.80
N THR A 509 -39.39 -50.48 -12.29
CA THR A 509 -37.98 -50.50 -11.93
C THR A 509 -37.27 -49.32 -12.58
N ILE A 510 -36.19 -48.85 -11.94
CA ILE A 510 -35.34 -47.77 -12.47
C ILE A 510 -34.83 -48.11 -13.90
N GLN A 511 -34.71 -49.40 -14.21
CA GLN A 511 -34.33 -49.90 -15.54
C GLN A 511 -35.43 -49.68 -16.59
N ASP A 512 -36.70 -49.85 -16.21
CA ASP A 512 -37.84 -49.61 -17.11
C ASP A 512 -38.03 -48.11 -17.40
N ALA A 513 -37.82 -47.27 -16.40
CA ALA A 513 -37.83 -45.81 -16.57
C ALA A 513 -36.69 -45.34 -17.49
N LYS A 514 -35.51 -45.97 -17.38
CA LYS A 514 -34.35 -45.68 -18.24
C LYS A 514 -34.58 -46.11 -19.69
N LEU A 515 -35.14 -47.30 -19.92
CA LEU A 515 -35.48 -47.79 -21.26
C LEU A 515 -36.52 -46.91 -21.96
N LYS A 516 -37.51 -46.42 -21.20
CA LYS A 516 -38.52 -45.49 -21.72
C LYS A 516 -37.92 -44.13 -22.10
N LEU A 517 -37.06 -43.58 -21.26
CA LEU A 517 -36.36 -42.31 -21.54
C LEU A 517 -35.46 -42.42 -22.78
N GLU A 518 -34.73 -43.53 -22.95
CA GLU A 518 -33.89 -43.76 -24.14
C GLU A 518 -34.72 -43.95 -25.43
N ALA A 519 -35.92 -44.51 -25.33
CA ALA A 519 -36.85 -44.63 -26.44
C ALA A 519 -37.41 -43.25 -26.86
N ASP A 520 -37.79 -42.42 -25.88
CA ASP A 520 -38.31 -41.07 -26.12
C ASP A 520 -37.24 -40.13 -26.72
N ILE A 521 -35.99 -40.24 -26.27
CA ILE A 521 -34.85 -39.51 -26.86
C ILE A 521 -34.65 -39.92 -28.33
N ARG A 522 -34.73 -41.22 -28.64
CA ARG A 522 -34.62 -41.70 -30.02
C ARG A 522 -35.77 -41.21 -30.90
N ALA A 523 -37.01 -41.24 -30.40
CA ALA A 523 -38.17 -40.74 -31.13
C ALA A 523 -38.06 -39.23 -31.42
N ASN A 524 -37.64 -38.43 -30.43
CA ASN A 524 -37.43 -36.99 -30.60
C ASN A 524 -36.28 -36.66 -31.56
N SER A 525 -35.20 -37.45 -31.55
CA SER A 525 -34.11 -37.28 -32.50
C SER A 525 -34.53 -37.59 -33.95
N ALA A 526 -35.42 -38.58 -34.16
CA ALA A 526 -35.96 -38.91 -35.47
C ALA A 526 -36.94 -37.84 -35.98
N LEU A 527 -37.76 -37.26 -35.11
CA LEU A 527 -38.64 -36.14 -35.41
C LEU A 527 -37.85 -34.87 -35.77
N ALA A 528 -36.80 -34.55 -35.01
CA ALA A 528 -35.92 -33.42 -35.31
C ALA A 528 -35.18 -33.58 -36.65
N LYS A 529 -34.80 -34.82 -37.01
CA LYS A 529 -34.17 -35.12 -38.29
C LYS A 529 -35.14 -35.01 -39.47
N LYS A 530 -36.40 -35.43 -39.30
CA LYS A 530 -37.48 -35.19 -40.28
C LYS A 530 -37.79 -33.70 -40.45
N ALA A 531 -37.82 -32.94 -39.36
CA ALA A 531 -38.07 -31.49 -39.40
C ALA A 531 -36.96 -30.73 -40.15
N ARG A 532 -35.69 -31.16 -40.03
CA ARG A 532 -34.56 -30.59 -40.79
C ARG A 532 -34.57 -30.93 -42.29
N GLN A 533 -35.20 -32.03 -42.69
CA GLN A 533 -35.31 -32.43 -44.11
C GLN A 533 -36.53 -31.82 -44.82
N ALA A 534 -37.43 -31.17 -44.07
CA ALA A 534 -38.68 -30.59 -44.58
C ALA A 534 -38.69 -29.05 -44.62
N ALA A 535 -37.55 -28.39 -44.35
CA ALA A 535 -37.41 -26.96 -44.54
C ALA A 535 -36.94 -26.68 -46.00
N PRO A 536 -37.69 -25.91 -46.80
CA PRO A 536 -37.33 -25.59 -48.19
C PRO A 536 -36.10 -24.70 -48.30
#